data_AF-A0A0Q0CW91-F1
#
_entry.id   AF-A0A0Q0CW91-F1
#
_cell.length_a   1.000
_cell.length_b   1.000
_cell.length_c   1.000
_cell.angle_alpha   90.00
_cell.angle_beta   90.00
_cell.angle_gamma   90.00
#
_symmetry.space_group_name_H-M   'P 1'
#
loop_
_entity.id
_entity.type
_entity.pdbx_description
1 polymer ?
#
loop_
_entity_poly.entity_id
_entity_poly.type
_entity_poly.pdbx_seq_one_letter_code
_entity_poly.pdbx_strand_id
1 'polypeptide(L)' 'MSHIQAKANLSASTASAHLAILQRAGLVQATRIGKWTYFRRDEQAIDRFADRLKKEL' A
#
# COMPACT_ATOMS: atom_id res chain seq x y z
N MET A 1 -3.88 -4.75 21.42
CA MET A 1 -3.53 -3.46 20.81
C MET A 1 -2.43 -3.70 19.79
N SER A 2 -2.62 -3.29 18.53
CA SER A 2 -1.80 -3.72 17.39
C SER A 2 -0.57 -2.84 17.18
N HIS A 3 0.62 -3.45 17.15
CA HIS A 3 1.94 -2.83 16.99
C HIS A 3 2.12 -1.92 15.75
N ILE A 4 1.21 -1.96 14.78
CA ILE A 4 1.29 -1.14 13.55
C ILE A 4 0.90 0.32 13.82
N GLN A 5 0.04 0.59 14.81
CA GLN A 5 -0.39 1.96 15.16
C GLN A 5 0.75 2.81 15.72
N ALA A 6 1.63 2.23 16.54
CA ALA A 6 2.68 2.96 17.23
C ALA A 6 3.85 3.38 16.30
N LYS A 7 4.11 2.62 15.23
CA LYS A 7 5.24 2.88 14.32
C LYS A 7 4.92 3.84 13.18
N ALA A 8 3.65 4.05 12.84
CA ALA A 8 3.26 4.78 11.64
C ALA A 8 2.99 6.27 11.86
N ASN A 9 2.82 6.73 13.11
CA ASN A 9 2.40 8.11 13.45
C ASN A 9 1.21 8.62 12.58
N LEU A 10 0.37 7.68 12.11
CA LEU A 10 -0.72 7.89 11.18
C LEU A 10 -1.93 7.09 11.69
N SER A 11 -3.11 7.71 11.67
CA SER A 11 -4.35 7.02 12.01
C SER A 11 -4.53 5.76 11.15
N ALA A 12 -5.03 4.68 11.74
CA ALA A 12 -5.35 3.43 11.04
C ALA A 12 -6.28 3.67 9.83
N SER A 13 -7.13 4.71 9.88
CA SER A 13 -7.98 5.12 8.77
C SER A 13 -7.17 5.71 7.61
N THR A 14 -6.22 6.61 7.87
CA THR A 14 -5.39 7.25 6.84
C THR A 14 -4.44 6.25 6.18
N ALA A 15 -3.81 5.38 6.98
CA ALA A 15 -2.95 4.32 6.48
C ALA A 15 -3.73 3.34 5.60
N SER A 16 -4.94 2.92 6.03
CA SER A 16 -5.77 2.03 5.23
C SER A 16 -6.28 2.69 3.94
N ALA A 17 -6.61 3.98 3.96
CA ALA A 17 -7.02 4.72 2.77
C ALA A 17 -5.86 4.84 1.76
N HIS A 18 -4.66 5.19 2.22
CA HIS A 18 -3.47 5.23 1.36
C HIS A 18 -3.13 3.85 0.81
N LEU A 19 -3.17 2.82 1.64
CA LEU A 19 -2.91 1.45 1.20
C LEU A 19 -3.97 0.95 0.21
N ALA A 20 -5.24 1.34 0.36
CA ALA A 20 -6.29 1.01 -0.60
C ALA A 20 -6.08 1.73 -1.95
N ILE A 21 -5.61 2.98 -1.93
CA ILE A 21 -5.24 3.72 -3.15
C ILE A 21 -4.05 3.06 -3.83
N LEU A 22 -2.99 2.73 -3.07
CA LEU A 22 -1.81 2.02 -3.58
C LEU A 22 -2.18 0.64 -4.13
N GLN A 23 -3.09 -0.09 -3.47
CA GLN A 23 -3.57 -1.39 -3.92
C GLN A 23 -4.39 -1.25 -5.21
N ARG A 24 -5.28 -0.26 -5.30
CA ARG A 24 -6.04 0.05 -6.53
C ARG A 24 -5.12 0.43 -7.69
N ALA A 25 -4.02 1.13 -7.41
CA ALA A 25 -3.00 1.46 -8.39
C ALA A 25 -2.11 0.25 -8.78
N GLY A 26 -2.28 -0.90 -8.13
CA GLY A 26 -1.48 -2.11 -8.37
C GLY A 26 -0.08 -2.08 -7.74
N LEU A 27 0.27 -1.02 -7.00
CA LEU A 27 1.60 -0.77 -6.43
C LEU A 27 1.96 -1.67 -5.25
N VAL A 28 0.94 -2.10 -4.51
CA VAL A 28 1.10 -2.95 -3.34
C VAL A 28 0.15 -4.13 -3.42
N GLN A 29 0.67 -5.29 -3.10
CA GLN A 29 -0.09 -6.52 -2.99
C GLN A 29 -0.68 -6.59 -1.58
N ALA A 30 -2.00 -6.44 -1.46
CA ALA A 30 -2.71 -6.68 -0.22
C ALA A 30 -3.21 -8.12 -0.19
N THR A 31 -2.60 -8.95 0.66
CA THR A 31 -3.02 -10.35 0.86
C THR A 31 -3.73 -10.46 2.19
N ARG A 32 -4.99 -10.90 2.17
CA ARG A 32 -5.75 -11.16 3.39
C ARG A 32 -5.44 -12.57 3.89
N ILE A 33 -4.79 -12.68 5.04
CA ILE A 33 -4.47 -13.96 5.70
C ILE A 33 -5.19 -13.97 7.06
N GLY A 34 -6.34 -14.65 7.11
CA GLY A 34 -7.16 -14.73 8.32
C GLY A 34 -7.70 -13.37 8.78
N LYS A 35 -7.33 -12.95 10.01
CA LYS A 35 -7.71 -11.65 10.60
C LYS A 35 -6.82 -10.47 10.18
N TRP A 36 -5.76 -10.71 9.41
CA TRP A 36 -4.75 -9.70 9.10
C TRP A 36 -4.66 -9.45 7.59
N THR A 37 -4.63 -8.19 7.20
CA THR A 37 -4.31 -7.78 5.83
C THR A 37 -2.83 -7.48 5.76
N TYR A 38 -2.08 -8.32 5.05
CA TYR A 38 -0.67 -8.13 4.79
C TYR A 38 -0.51 -7.26 3.56
N PHE A 39 0.27 -6.20 3.69
CA PHE A 39 0.65 -5.36 2.55
C PHE A 39 2.11 -5.63 2.23
N ARG A 40 2.37 -6.09 1.00
CA ARG A 40 3.71 -6.23 0.45
C ARG A 40 3.87 -5.21 -0.66
N ARG A 41 5.00 -4.49 -0.65
CA ARG A 41 5.37 -3.61 -1.77
C ARG A 41 5.77 -4.48 -2.96
N ASP A 42 5.19 -4.20 -4.11
CA ASP A 42 5.56 -4.83 -5.37
C ASP A 42 6.44 -3.86 -6.14
N GLU A 43 7.76 -4.03 -6.03
CA GLU A 43 8.72 -3.14 -6.70
C GLU A 43 8.52 -3.12 -8.21
N GLN A 44 8.12 -4.23 -8.83
CA GLN A 44 7.87 -4.27 -10.28
C GLN A 44 6.64 -3.47 -10.69
N ALA A 45 5.62 -3.44 -9.83
CA ALA A 45 4.44 -2.61 -10.07
C ALA A 45 4.72 -1.14 -9.78
N ILE A 46 5.55 -0.85 -8.77
CA ILE A 46 6.04 0.49 -8.46
C ILE A 46 6.84 1.06 -9.62
N ASP A 47 7.79 0.31 -10.17
CA ASP A 47 8.58 0.75 -11.32
C ASP A 47 7.69 0.97 -12.54
N ARG A 48 6.78 0.03 -12.86
CA ARG A 48 5.85 0.21 -13.98
C ARG A 48 4.95 1.42 -13.82
N PHE A 49 4.51 1.72 -12.61
CA PHE A 49 3.71 2.91 -12.34
C PHE A 49 4.56 4.18 -12.42
N ALA A 50 5.77 4.19 -11.87
CA ALA A 50 6.69 5.32 -11.97
C ALA A 50 7.03 5.62 -13.44
N ASP A 51 7.25 4.59 -14.25
CA ASP A 51 7.44 4.71 -15.70
C ASP A 51 6.20 5.26 -16.39
N ARG A 52 5.01 4.79 -16.01
CA ARG A 52 3.75 5.28 -16.57
C ARG A 52 3.48 6.73 -16.18
N LEU A 53 3.81 7.12 -14.95
CA LEU A 53 3.69 8.49 -14.45
C LEU A 53 4.69 9.44 -15.14
N LYS A 54 5.91 8.94 -15.41
CA LYS A 54 6.89 9.62 -16.28
C LYS A 54 6.44 9.76 -17.72
N LYS A 55 5.57 8.87 -18.20
CA LYS A 55 5.08 8.86 -19.59
C LYS A 55 3.86 9.75 -19.82
N GLU A 56 3.12 10.07 -18.76
CA GLU A 56 1.98 10.99 -18.80
C GLU A 56 2.34 12.44 -18.41
N LEU A 57 3.58 12.69 -17.97
CA LEU A 57 4.18 14.03 -17.85
C LEU A 57 4.94 14.43 -19.12
#